data_AF-A0A3B0XNW3-F1
#
_entry.id   AF-A0A3B0XNW3-F1
#
_cell.length_a   1.000
_cell.length_b   1.000
_cell.length_c   1.000
_cell.angle_alpha   90.00
_cell.angle_beta   90.00
_cell.angle_gamma   90.00
#
_symmetry.space_group_name_H-M   'P 1'
#
loop_
_entity.id
_entity.type
_entity.pdbx_description
1 polymer ?
#
loop_
_entity_poly.entity_id
_entity_poly.type
_entity_poly.pdbx_seq_one_letter_code
_entity_poly.pdbx_strand_id
1 'polypeptide(L)'
;MSDKYIYAGKPAQVHNASNVSGMLLRSFNGRYFFRVYTSHHEFTDYELNHDDLPITIDSDSLASFYTHGDNHSLDHSPEVLGLQKVDE
;
A
#
# COMPACT_ATOMS: atom_id res chain seq x y z
N MET A 1 6.96 -22.15 -10.82
CA MET A 1 7.52 -21.79 -12.13
C MET A 1 6.85 -20.50 -12.55
N SER A 2 7.58 -19.58 -13.20
CA SER A 2 6.94 -18.39 -13.77
C SER A 2 6.29 -18.75 -15.09
N ASP A 3 4.98 -18.56 -15.16
CA ASP A 3 4.25 -18.72 -16.40
C ASP A 3 4.46 -17.46 -17.25
N LYS A 4 4.50 -17.61 -18.58
CA LYS A 4 4.63 -16.49 -19.50
C LYS A 4 3.30 -16.20 -20.17
N TYR A 5 2.85 -14.94 -20.08
CA TYR A 5 1.61 -14.46 -20.69
C TYR A 5 1.88 -13.19 -21.51
N ILE A 6 1.02 -12.89 -22.48
CA ILE A 6 1.03 -11.58 -23.13
C ILE A 6 0.27 -10.61 -22.22
N TYR A 7 0.97 -9.64 -21.65
CA TYR A 7 0.43 -8.57 -20.82
C TYR A 7 0.77 -7.21 -21.43
N ALA A 8 -0.22 -6.33 -21.57
CA ALA A 8 -0.08 -5.03 -22.24
C ALA A 8 0.61 -5.12 -23.62
N GLY A 9 0.30 -6.18 -24.38
CA GLY A 9 0.84 -6.41 -25.73
C GLY A 9 2.27 -6.97 -25.79
N LYS A 10 2.89 -7.34 -24.65
CA LYS A 10 4.24 -7.92 -24.62
C LYS A 10 4.30 -9.18 -23.76
N PRO A 11 5.19 -10.15 -24.04
CA PRO A 11 5.43 -11.27 -23.13
C PRO A 11 5.92 -10.79 -21.76
N ALA A 12 5.27 -11.28 -20.70
CA ALA A 12 5.59 -10.99 -19.31
C ALA A 12 5.65 -12.29 -18.49
N GLN A 13 6.53 -12.33 -17.49
CA GLN A 13 6.56 -13.39 -16.49
C GLN A 13 5.55 -13.08 -15.41
N VAL A 14 4.71 -14.05 -15.08
CA VAL A 14 3.66 -13.93 -14.07
C VAL A 14 3.98 -14.84 -12.90
N HIS A 15 3.86 -14.28 -11.71
CA HIS A 15 4.03 -14.98 -10.45
C HIS A 15 2.82 -14.67 -9.56
N ASN A 16 2.39 -15.66 -8.79
CA ASN A 16 1.34 -15.46 -7.81
C ASN A 16 1.86 -14.55 -6.67
N ALA A 17 1.09 -13.53 -6.30
CA ALA A 17 1.43 -12.56 -5.26
C ALA A 17 0.92 -12.95 -3.84
N SER A 18 0.31 -14.12 -3.67
CA SER A 18 -0.15 -14.62 -2.37
C SER A 18 0.98 -14.64 -1.34
N ASN A 19 0.70 -14.14 -0.15
CA ASN A 19 1.62 -14.02 1.00
C ASN A 19 2.82 -13.09 0.78
N VAL A 20 2.81 -12.25 -0.26
CA VAL A 20 3.81 -11.19 -0.42
C VAL A 20 3.43 -10.00 0.47
N SER A 21 4.30 -9.66 1.42
CA SER A 21 4.17 -8.44 2.23
C SER A 21 4.96 -7.29 1.61
N GLY A 22 4.39 -6.08 1.68
CA GLY A 22 4.99 -4.87 1.17
C GLY A 22 4.28 -3.63 1.71
N MET A 23 4.54 -2.47 1.12
CA MET A 23 4.00 -1.19 1.57
C MET A 23 3.14 -0.57 0.46
N LEU A 24 1.91 -0.16 0.80
CA LEU A 24 1.11 0.72 -0.06
C LEU A 24 1.58 2.15 0.16
N LEU A 25 2.16 2.78 -0.86
CA LEU A 25 2.77 4.10 -0.79
C LEU A 25 2.08 5.08 -1.72
N ARG A 26 2.07 6.36 -1.32
CA ARG A 26 1.60 7.48 -2.14
C ARG A 26 2.81 8.27 -2.63
N SER A 27 2.92 8.49 -3.94
CA SER A 27 3.97 9.32 -4.54
C SER A 27 3.68 10.82 -4.34
N PHE A 28 4.68 11.66 -4.61
CA PHE A 28 4.55 13.12 -4.55
C PHE A 28 3.47 13.69 -5.49
N ASN A 29 3.13 12.99 -6.58
CA ASN A 29 2.06 13.38 -7.51
C ASN A 29 0.70 12.73 -7.17
N GLY A 30 0.59 12.06 -6.04
CA GLY A 30 -0.66 11.49 -5.54
C GLY A 30 -1.04 10.12 -6.11
N ARG A 31 -0.19 9.48 -6.93
CA ARG A 31 -0.40 8.09 -7.38
C ARG A 31 -0.06 7.11 -6.27
N TYR A 32 -0.83 6.03 -6.17
CA TYR A 32 -0.53 4.93 -5.26
C TYR A 32 0.22 3.81 -5.98
N PHE A 33 1.16 3.17 -5.29
CA PHE A 33 1.92 2.03 -5.76
C PHE A 33 2.26 1.08 -4.61
N PHE A 34 2.52 -0.18 -4.92
CA PHE A 34 2.89 -1.19 -3.94
C PHE A 34 4.40 -1.46 -4.01
N ARG A 35 5.12 -1.29 -2.90
CA ARG A 35 6.56 -1.54 -2.82
C ARG A 35 6.85 -2.83 -2.08
N VAL A 36 7.60 -3.73 -2.70
CA VAL A 36 8.12 -4.94 -2.06
C VAL A 36 9.61 -4.79 -1.83
N TYR A 37 10.05 -5.02 -0.59
CA TYR A 37 11.46 -5.02 -0.23
C TYR A 37 12.03 -6.44 -0.32
N THR A 38 13.25 -6.55 -0.82
CA THR A 38 14.06 -7.77 -0.77
C THR A 38 14.86 -7.81 0.53
N SER A 39 15.42 -8.97 0.85
CA SER A 39 16.32 -9.15 1.99
C SER A 39 17.59 -8.29 1.92
N HIS A 40 17.96 -7.78 0.75
CA HIS A 40 19.18 -7.00 0.53
C HIS A 40 18.91 -5.49 0.52
N HIS A 41 17.79 -5.05 1.10
CA HIS A 41 17.33 -3.65 1.12
C HIS A 41 17.05 -3.04 -0.26
N GLU A 42 17.06 -3.85 -1.32
CA GLU A 42 16.54 -3.45 -2.62
C GLU A 42 15.01 -3.48 -2.61
N PHE A 43 14.37 -2.72 -3.48
CA PHE A 43 12.92 -2.71 -3.59
C PHE A 43 12.45 -2.73 -5.04
N THR A 44 11.23 -3.21 -5.25
CA THR A 44 10.50 -3.10 -6.52
C THR A 44 9.17 -2.40 -6.28
N ASP A 45 8.89 -1.39 -7.11
CA ASP A 45 7.61 -0.68 -7.12
C ASP A 45 6.70 -1.28 -8.19
N TYR A 46 5.48 -1.63 -7.78
CA TYR A 46 4.44 -2.14 -8.63
C TYR A 46 3.33 -1.11 -8.78
N GLU A 47 3.01 -0.77 -10.03
CA GLU A 47 1.82 0.03 -10.31
C GLU A 47 0.55 -0.76 -9.96
N LEU A 48 -0.42 -0.09 -9.36
CA LEU A 48 -1.70 -0.68 -9.00
C LEU A 48 -2.68 -0.53 -10.18
N ASN A 49 -2.85 -1.62 -10.92
CA ASN A 49 -3.81 -1.75 -12.00
C ASN A 49 -4.87 -2.80 -11.62
N HIS A 50 -5.48 -2.62 -10.44
CA HIS A 50 -6.50 -3.51 -9.89
C HIS A 50 -7.61 -2.63 -9.29
N ASP A 51 -8.86 -2.88 -9.69
CA ASP A 51 -9.98 -2.00 -9.33
C ASP A 51 -10.29 -2.09 -7.82
N ASP A 52 -10.47 -3.31 -7.30
CA ASP A 52 -10.82 -3.56 -5.90
C ASP A 52 -9.83 -4.55 -5.25
N LEU A 53 -8.62 -4.08 -4.92
CA LEU A 53 -7.59 -4.90 -4.27
C LEU A 53 -7.78 -4.88 -2.75
N PRO A 54 -8.14 -6.01 -2.08
CA PRO A 54 -8.27 -6.04 -0.64
C PRO A 54 -6.91 -5.85 0.04
N ILE A 55 -6.88 -5.02 1.09
CA ILE A 55 -5.69 -4.83 1.93
C ILE A 55 -6.02 -5.15 3.39
N THR A 56 -5.03 -5.70 4.08
CA THR A 56 -5.03 -5.83 5.53
C THR A 56 -4.00 -4.86 6.08
N ILE A 57 -4.42 -3.98 6.97
CA ILE A 57 -3.52 -3.06 7.68
C ILE A 57 -2.87 -3.83 8.83
N ASP A 58 -1.55 -3.85 8.86
CA ASP A 58 -0.78 -4.53 9.90
C ASP A 58 -0.95 -3.85 11.27
N SER A 59 -0.83 -4.62 12.36
CA SER A 59 -0.97 -4.12 13.74
C SER A 59 0.04 -3.03 14.09
N ASP A 60 1.22 -3.02 13.47
CA ASP A 60 2.30 -2.07 13.75
C ASP A 60 2.39 -0.95 12.70
N SER A 61 1.38 -0.81 11.84
CA SER A 61 1.38 0.18 10.74
C SER A 61 1.36 1.64 11.19
N LEU A 62 1.09 1.91 12.47
CA LEU A 62 0.90 3.27 13.01
C LEU A 62 -0.07 4.08 12.15
N ALA A 63 -1.17 3.45 11.73
CA ALA A 63 -2.22 4.05 10.92
C ALA A 63 -3.51 4.23 11.71
N SER A 64 -4.32 5.21 11.36
CA SER A 64 -5.59 5.52 12.01
C SER A 64 -6.60 6.07 11.02
N PHE A 65 -7.87 5.72 11.22
CA PHE A 65 -8.97 6.32 10.51
C PHE A 65 -9.41 7.59 11.24
N TYR A 66 -9.54 8.69 10.50
CA TYR A 66 -10.11 9.94 10.98
C TYR A 66 -11.44 10.20 10.29
N THR A 67 -12.39 10.76 11.03
CA THR A 67 -13.71 11.11 10.51
C THR A 67 -14.09 12.51 10.99
N HIS A 68 -14.46 13.38 10.05
CA HIS A 68 -14.94 14.73 10.31
C HIS A 68 -16.14 15.05 9.42
N GLY A 69 -17.36 14.92 9.97
CA GLY A 69 -18.58 14.95 9.17
C GLY A 69 -18.58 13.80 8.17
N ASP A 70 -18.76 14.12 6.88
CA ASP A 70 -18.75 13.16 5.76
C ASP A 70 -17.33 12.87 5.22
N ASN A 71 -16.30 13.52 5.76
CA ASN A 71 -14.92 13.31 5.34
C ASN A 71 -14.30 12.16 6.15
N HIS A 72 -13.81 11.14 5.44
CA HIS A 72 -13.10 9.99 6.02
C HIS A 72 -11.69 9.90 5.43
N SER A 73 -10.68 9.76 6.29
CA SER A 73 -9.29 9.55 5.87
C SER A 73 -8.64 8.41 6.63
N LEU A 74 -7.70 7.74 5.96
CA LEU A 74 -6.72 6.83 6.57
C LEU A 74 -5.37 7.53 6.52
N ASP A 75 -4.79 7.79 7.68
CA ASP A 75 -3.52 8.51 7.81
C ASP A 75 -2.68 7.88 8.93
N HIS A 76 -1.55 8.47 9.26
CA HIS A 76 -0.74 8.11 10.41
C HIS A 76 -1.51 8.23 11.73
N SER A 77 -1.09 7.48 12.74
CA SER A 77 -1.68 7.52 14.07
C SER A 77 -1.51 8.91 14.71
N PRO A 78 -2.38 9.29 15.67
CA PRO A 78 -2.33 10.60 16.31
C PRO A 78 -0.96 10.91 16.92
N GLU A 79 -0.29 9.90 17.47
CA GLU A 79 1.03 10.02 18.08
C GLU A 79 2.10 10.38 17.05
N VAL A 80 2.05 9.76 15.86
CA VAL A 80 2.98 10.06 14.76
C VAL A 80 2.75 11.47 14.23
N LEU A 81 1.48 11.90 14.16
CA LEU A 81 1.11 13.25 13.74
C LEU A 81 1.33 14.32 14.82
N GLY A 82 1.64 13.93 16.06
CA GLY A 82 1.78 14.86 17.20
C GLY A 82 0.46 15.53 17.61
N LEU A 83 -0.68 14.87 17.37
CA LEU A 83 -2.00 15.39 17.70
C LEU A 83 -2.28 15.27 19.20
N GLN A 84 -2.99 16.26 19.74
CA GLN A 84 -3.45 16.25 21.13
C GLN A 84 -4.84 15.65 21.23
N LYS A 85 -5.08 14.92 22.33
CA LYS A 85 -6.43 14.51 22.70
C LYS A 85 -7.19 15.75 23.18
N VAL A 86 -8.46 15.84 22.79
CA VAL A 86 -9.39 16.80 23.39
C VAL A 86 -9.91 16.14 24.66
N ASP A 87 -9.68 16.78 25.80
CA ASP A 87 -10.29 16.35 27.06
C ASP A 87 -11.80 16.61 26.98
N GLU A 88 -12.62 15.61 27.32
CA GLU A 88 -14.09 15.68 27.33
C GLU A 88 -14.64 16.47 28.52
#